data_AF-A0A291B903-F1
#
_entry.id   AF-A0A291B903-F1
#
_cell.length_a   1.000
_cell.length_b   1.000
_cell.length_c   1.000
_cell.angle_alpha   90.00
_cell.angle_beta   90.00
_cell.angle_gamma   90.00
#
_symmetry.space_group_name_H-M   'P 1'
#
loop_
_entity.id
_entity.type
_entity.pdbx_description
1 polymer ?
#
loop_
_entity_poly.entity_id
_entity_poly.type
_entity_poly.pdbx_seq_one_letter_code
_entity_poly.pdbx_strand_id
1 'polypeptide(L)' 'MKVTKHGTDGKRRVWRKLHLAVGINTHEIIAAELSTSNVTAGKVLPHLLKQTLPKSMIILADGTGGTR' A
#
# COMPACT_ATOMS: atom_id res chain seq x y z
N MET A 1 -33.95 10.80 -19.60
CA MET A 1 -32.96 9.79 -19.16
C MET A 1 -31.59 10.44 -19.12
N LYS A 2 -30.93 10.49 -17.97
CA LYS A 2 -29.58 11.06 -17.85
C LYS A 2 -28.58 10.00 -18.33
N VAL A 3 -28.15 10.13 -19.58
CA VAL A 3 -27.11 9.28 -20.15
C VAL A 3 -25.77 9.70 -19.53
N THR A 4 -25.23 8.89 -18.62
CA THR A 4 -23.84 9.07 -18.17
C THR A 4 -22.92 8.50 -19.24
N LYS A 5 -22.12 9.38 -19.84
CA LYS A 5 -21.18 9.07 -20.93
C LYS A 5 -20.19 7.93 -20.61
N HIS A 6 -20.04 7.60 -19.32
CA HIS A 6 -19.27 6.48 -18.82
C HIS A 6 -20.12 5.75 -17.79
N GLY A 7 -20.81 4.69 -18.20
CA GLY A 7 -21.58 3.83 -17.32
C GLY A 7 -20.69 3.36 -16.17
N THR A 8 -20.81 4.04 -15.03
CA THR A 8 -20.14 3.64 -13.80
C THR A 8 -21.28 3.41 -12.83
N ASP A 9 -21.77 2.18 -12.81
CA ASP A 9 -22.87 1.72 -11.97
C ASP A 9 -22.52 1.87 -10.49
N GLY A 10 -22.66 3.06 -9.90
CA GLY A 10 -22.68 3.33 -8.44
C GLY A 10 -21.51 2.84 -7.58
N LYS A 11 -20.58 2.05 -8.11
CA LYS A 11 -19.50 1.36 -7.41
C LYS A 11 -18.24 2.17 -7.58
N ARG A 12 -17.99 3.00 -6.57
CA ARG A 12 -16.79 3.82 -6.46
C ARG A 12 -15.57 2.90 -6.33
N ARG A 13 -14.51 3.13 -7.13
CA ARG A 13 -13.23 2.44 -6.93
C ARG A 13 -12.66 2.78 -5.55
N VAL A 14 -12.17 1.77 -4.83
CA VAL A 14 -11.52 1.92 -3.52
C VAL A 14 -10.03 1.74 -3.70
N TRP A 15 -9.25 2.72 -3.25
CA TRP A 15 -7.79 2.66 -3.28
C TRP A 15 -7.24 1.86 -2.09
N ARG A 16 -6.17 1.11 -2.35
CA ARG A 16 -5.37 0.38 -1.34
C ARG A 16 -3.94 0.90 -1.35
N LYS A 17 -3.23 0.77 -0.24
CA LYS A 17 -1.81 1.13 -0.07
C LYS A 17 -0.96 -0.13 -0.14
N LEU A 18 0.03 -0.13 -1.03
CA LEU A 18 1.04 -1.17 -1.11
C LEU A 18 2.30 -0.70 -0.37
N HIS A 19 2.69 -1.42 0.67
CA HIS A 19 3.93 -1.17 1.41
C HIS A 19 4.98 -2.13 0.90
N LEU A 20 6.11 -1.59 0.42
CA LEU A 20 7.23 -2.38 -0.08
C LEU A 20 8.41 -2.26 0.88
N ALA A 21 9.05 -3.40 1.12
CA ALA A 21 10.31 -3.51 1.82
C ALA A 21 11.42 -3.79 0.80
N VAL A 22 12.42 -2.92 0.75
CA VAL A 22 13.55 -3.06 -0.16
C VAL A 22 14.82 -3.32 0.64
N GLY A 23 15.56 -4.36 0.25
CA GLY A 23 16.86 -4.69 0.82
C GLY A 23 17.91 -3.68 0.36
N ILE A 24 18.62 -3.05 1.32
CA ILE A 24 19.57 -1.97 1.01
C ILE A 24 20.79 -2.42 0.19
N ASN A 25 21.18 -3.69 0.32
CA ASN A 25 22.39 -4.23 -0.33
C ASN A 25 22.11 -4.89 -1.69
N THR A 26 20.92 -5.46 -1.86
CA THR A 26 20.54 -6.16 -3.10
C THR A 26 19.66 -5.31 -4.00
N HIS A 27 19.06 -4.23 -3.47
CA HIS A 27 18.02 -3.44 -4.14
C HIS A 27 16.80 -4.27 -4.56
N GLU A 28 16.62 -5.45 -3.96
CA GLU A 28 15.49 -6.33 -4.22
C GLU A 28 14.33 -6.06 -3.27
N ILE A 29 13.11 -6.34 -3.73
CA ILE A 29 11.93 -6.34 -2.87
C ILE A 29 11.96 -7.60 -2.01
N ILE A 30 12.10 -7.43 -0.70
CA ILE A 30 12.22 -8.54 0.27
C ILE A 30 10.91 -8.84 0.99
N ALA A 31 9.95 -7.91 0.97
CA ALA A 31 8.60 -8.12 1.48
C ALA A 31 7.61 -7.10 0.89
N ALA A 32 6.32 -7.44 0.92
CA ALA A 32 5.25 -6.56 0.47
C ALA A 32 3.97 -6.79 1.29
N GLU A 33 3.25 -5.71 1.60
CA GLU A 33 1.95 -5.78 2.27
C GLU A 33 0.94 -4.85 1.59
N LEU A 34 -0.24 -5.37 1.28
CA LEU A 34 -1.36 -4.58 0.78
C LEU A 34 -2.35 -4.25 1.90
N SER A 35 -2.64 -2.97 2.11
CA SER A 35 -3.53 -2.48 3.17
C SER A 35 -4.61 -1.53 2.65
N THR A 36 -5.66 -1.31 3.43
CA THR A 36 -6.67 -0.29 3.13
C THR A 36 -6.08 1.11 3.30
N SER A 37 -6.65 2.11 2.61
CA SER A 37 -6.12 3.49 2.59
C SER A 37 -6.00 4.16 3.96
N ASN A 38 -6.77 3.71 4.96
CA ASN A 38 -6.77 4.22 6.33
C ASN A 38 -5.75 3.56 7.26
N VAL A 39 -5.03 2.52 6.81
CA VAL A 39 -3.99 1.86 7.62
C VAL A 39 -2.69 2.64 7.54
N THR A 40 -2.06 2.85 8.70
CA THR A 40 -0.76 3.52 8.83
C THR A 40 0.39 2.51 8.77
N ALA A 41 1.55 2.96 8.30
CA ALA A 41 2.74 2.12 8.11
C ALA A 41 3.15 1.35 9.38
N GLY A 42 3.03 1.97 10.56
CA GLY A 42 3.36 1.34 11.84
C GLY A 42 2.53 0.09 12.18
N LYS A 43 1.30 -0.02 11.65
CA LYS A 43 0.47 -1.23 11.82
C LYS A 43 0.89 -2.39 10.89
N VAL A 44 1.54 -2.07 9.78
CA VAL A 44 1.99 -3.02 8.75
C VAL A 44 3.41 -3.53 9.03
N LEU A 45 4.20 -2.75 9.77
CA LEU A 45 5.57 -3.06 10.15
C LEU A 45 5.78 -4.48 10.72
N PRO A 46 4.97 -4.99 11.67
CA PRO A 46 5.18 -6.34 12.21
C PRO A 46 4.98 -7.43 11.15
N HIS A 47 4.14 -7.21 10.15
CA HIS A 47 3.90 -8.17 9.08
C HIS A 47 5.09 -8.21 8.12
N LEU A 48 5.60 -7.05 7.72
CA LEU A 48 6.80 -6.95 6.89
C LEU A 48 8.02 -7.57 7.58
N LEU A 49 8.20 -7.30 8.88
CA LEU A 49 9.31 -7.86 9.66
C LEU A 49 9.25 -9.39 9.77
N LYS A 50 8.06 -10.00 9.79
CA LYS A 50 7.91 -11.47 9.78
C LYS A 50 8.29 -12.09 8.44
N GLN A 51 8.18 -11.34 7.35
CA GLN A 51 8.54 -11.80 6.01
C GLN A 51 10.06 -11.69 5.74
N THR A 52 10.80 -10.92 6.55
CA THR A 52 12.22 -10.62 6.31
C THR A 52 13.15 -11.12 7.42
N LEU A 53 14.36 -11.59 7.05
CA LEU A 53 15.45 -11.82 8.00
C LEU A 53 16.03 -10.48 8.50
N PRO A 54 16.57 -10.40 9.74
CA PRO A 54 16.83 -9.14 10.48
C PRO A 54 18.09 -8.37 10.00
N LYS A 55 18.22 -8.11 8.70
CA LYS A 55 19.33 -7.34 8.13
C LYS A 55 18.77 -6.19 7.28
N SER A 56 18.68 -5.01 7.90
CA SER A 56 18.57 -3.68 7.29
C SER A 56 17.54 -3.53 6.16
N MET A 57 16.33 -3.10 6.53
CA MET A 57 15.21 -2.84 5.61
C MET A 57 14.86 -1.35 5.59
N ILE A 58 14.61 -0.81 4.40
CA ILE A 58 13.98 0.50 4.21
C ILE A 58 12.49 0.26 3.92
N ILE A 59 11.61 0.91 4.69
CA ILE A 59 10.15 0.83 4.50
C ILE A 59 9.69 2.15 3.92
N LEU A 60 9.17 2.11 2.69
CA LEU A 60 8.57 3.26 2.03
C LEU A 60 7.04 3.12 2.09
N ALA A 61 6.38 4.12 2.66
CA ALA A 61 4.93 4.20 2.71
C ALA A 61 4.48 5.62 2.35
N ASP A 62 3.99 5.83 1.14
CA ASP A 62 3.37 7.09 0.73
C ASP A 62 1.85 6.98 0.82
N GLY A 63 1.26 7.87 1.60
CA GLY A 63 -0.14 7.78 1.95
C GLY A 63 -0.75 9.15 2.15
N THR A 64 -0.73 10.00 1.12
CA THR A 64 -1.51 11.24 1.10
C THR A 64 -3.00 10.90 0.98
N GLY A 65 -3.74 11.12 2.05
CA GLY A 65 -5.19 11.00 2.07
C GLY A 65 -5.83 12.01 1.13
N GLY A 66 -6.66 11.54 0.20
CA GLY A 66 -7.54 12.40 -0.57
C GLY A 66 -8.61 12.99 0.37
N THR A 67 -8.46 14.25 0.72
CA THR A 67 -9.54 15.08 1.27
C THR A 67 -10.47 15.48 0.13
N ARG A 68 -11.59 14.77 -0.05
CA ARG A 68 -12.91 15.27 -0.49
C ARG A 68 -13.92 14.16 -0.74
#